data_AF-A0A096CXB6-F1
#
_entry.id   AF-A0A096CXB6-F1
#
_cell.length_a   1.000
_cell.length_b   1.000
_cell.length_c   1.000
_cell.angle_alpha   90.00
_cell.angle_beta   90.00
_cell.angle_gamma   90.00
#
_symmetry.space_group_name_H-M   'P 1'
#
loop_
_entity.id
_entity.type
_entity.pdbx_description
1 polymer ?
#
loop_
_entity_poly.entity_id
_entity_poly.type
_entity_poly.pdbx_seq_one_letter_code
_entity_poly.pdbx_strand_id
1 'polypeptide(L)'
;MKKVYYILFILCIALTSCQLKVTSGDDVADDNVSIERYDRLEYRYLTTGDFSALQQMNTDYPMETRTLIEDIIQLGDARDPDINTKFLKFYQDTTLQAMIASVESEYANIDDLNSQLNSAFKFLKNKLPNLETPRFYAQISALDQSIIVGNGSVGISLDKYMGENFPLYQKYYSPLQRQQMTREHIVSDCLSFYLMSVYQIKDYDKRPQIERDLHMGKIQWVVNQALSRRFYRTKYVAMVENYVQEHRKISYDELLKMTDYTKFIKK
;
A
#
# COMPACT_ATOMS: atom_id res chain seq x y z
N MET A 1 -42.73 -47.78 -23.47
CA MET A 1 -41.55 -47.17 -24.13
C MET A 1 -41.54 -45.64 -24.10
N LYS A 2 -42.66 -44.93 -24.29
CA LYS A 2 -42.69 -43.44 -24.23
C LYS A 2 -42.36 -42.83 -22.84
N LYS A 3 -42.65 -43.53 -21.73
CA LYS A 3 -42.34 -43.05 -20.36
C LYS A 3 -40.86 -43.14 -19.98
N VAL A 4 -40.07 -43.98 -20.66
CA VAL A 4 -38.62 -44.12 -20.42
C VAL A 4 -37.86 -42.95 -21.05
N TYR A 5 -38.32 -42.44 -22.19
CA TYR A 5 -37.74 -41.26 -22.83
C TYR A 5 -37.91 -39.98 -22.00
N TYR A 6 -39.03 -39.83 -21.27
CA TYR A 6 -39.21 -38.69 -20.35
C TYR A 6 -38.25 -38.73 -19.16
N ILE A 7 -37.93 -39.92 -18.64
CA ILE A 7 -36.96 -40.08 -17.54
C ILE A 7 -35.54 -39.79 -18.02
N LEU A 8 -35.19 -40.20 -19.25
CA LEU A 8 -33.88 -39.91 -19.86
C LEU A 8 -33.72 -38.42 -20.21
N PHE A 9 -34.79 -37.73 -20.62
CA PHE A 9 -34.74 -36.31 -20.96
C PHE A 9 -34.62 -35.40 -19.72
N ILE A 10 -35.23 -35.80 -18.59
CA ILE A 10 -35.12 -35.07 -17.31
C ILE A 10 -33.72 -35.25 -16.68
N LEU A 11 -33.07 -36.40 -16.88
CA LEU A 11 -31.71 -36.65 -16.41
C LEU A 11 -30.65 -35.82 -17.17
N CYS A 12 -30.90 -35.48 -18.44
CA CYS A 12 -30.00 -34.65 -19.24
C CYS A 12 -30.06 -33.15 -18.93
N ILE A 13 -31.16 -32.65 -18.34
CA ILE A 13 -31.30 -31.23 -17.96
C ILE A 13 -30.70 -30.95 -16.57
N ALA A 14 -30.47 -31.99 -15.76
CA ALA A 14 -29.85 -31.87 -14.44
C ALA A 14 -28.30 -31.78 -14.47
N LEU A 15 -27.67 -31.87 -15.64
CA LEU A 15 -26.20 -31.84 -15.79
C LEU A 15 -25.64 -30.50 -16.30
N THR A 16 -26.46 -29.46 -16.43
CA THR A 16 -26.02 -28.11 -16.83
C THR A 16 -26.38 -27.05 -15.78
N SER A 17 -25.99 -27.27 -14.53
CA SER A 17 -25.85 -26.19 -13.53
C SER A 17 -25.00 -26.66 -12.36
N CYS A 18 -23.74 -26.93 -12.65
CA CYS A 18 -22.67 -26.83 -11.66
C CYS A 18 -21.58 -26.00 -12.33
N GLN A 19 -21.59 -24.69 -12.14
CA GLN A 19 -20.32 -23.98 -12.13
C GLN A 19 -19.55 -24.51 -10.92
N LEU A 20 -18.77 -25.56 -11.17
CA LEU A 20 -17.73 -26.00 -10.26
C LEU A 20 -16.78 -24.80 -10.14
N LYS A 21 -16.95 -24.04 -9.06
CA LYS A 21 -15.90 -23.16 -8.56
C LYS A 21 -14.77 -24.11 -8.18
N VAL A 22 -13.78 -24.21 -9.06
CA VAL A 22 -12.53 -24.91 -8.79
C VAL A 22 -11.88 -24.16 -7.63
N THR A 23 -12.16 -24.59 -6.41
CA THR A 23 -11.25 -24.41 -5.29
C THR A 23 -10.09 -25.33 -5.57
N SER A 24 -9.05 -24.78 -6.20
CA SER A 24 -7.75 -25.40 -6.31
C SER A 24 -7.27 -25.70 -4.90
N GLY A 25 -7.43 -26.95 -4.48
CA GLY A 25 -6.71 -27.52 -3.34
C GLY A 25 -5.34 -27.95 -3.85
N ASP A 26 -4.35 -27.09 -3.59
CA ASP A 26 -2.91 -27.33 -3.39
C ASP A 26 -2.15 -26.06 -3.79
N ASP A 27 -2.56 -24.92 -3.22
CA ASP A 27 -1.78 -23.69 -3.37
C ASP A 27 -0.67 -23.75 -2.33
N VAL A 28 0.53 -24.16 -2.75
CA VAL A 28 1.74 -23.55 -2.21
C VAL A 28 1.49 -22.05 -2.37
N ALA A 29 1.10 -21.39 -1.27
CA ALA A 29 0.68 -20.00 -1.27
C ALA A 29 1.67 -19.22 -2.13
N ASP A 30 1.19 -18.69 -3.24
CA ASP A 30 2.01 -17.81 -4.06
C ASP A 30 2.24 -16.56 -3.21
N ASP A 31 3.32 -16.56 -2.41
CA ASP A 31 3.78 -15.49 -1.52
C ASP A 31 4.15 -14.21 -2.30
N ASN A 32 3.68 -14.11 -3.54
CA ASN A 32 3.90 -13.01 -4.42
C ASN A 32 3.00 -11.83 -4.04
N VAL A 33 3.64 -10.80 -3.49
CA VAL A 33 2.99 -9.51 -3.28
C VAL A 33 2.84 -8.79 -4.61
N SER A 34 1.68 -8.17 -4.83
CA SER A 34 1.41 -7.25 -5.93
C SER A 34 0.51 -6.10 -5.46
N ILE A 35 0.53 -4.99 -6.20
CA ILE A 35 -0.27 -3.79 -5.94
C ILE A 35 -1.59 -3.91 -6.70
N GLU A 36 -2.68 -4.00 -5.95
CA GLU A 36 -4.03 -3.99 -6.48
C GLU A 36 -4.40 -2.60 -7.01
N ARG A 37 -5.07 -2.56 -8.17
CA ARG A 37 -5.33 -1.32 -8.92
C ARG A 37 -6.69 -0.69 -8.59
N TYR A 38 -6.90 -0.38 -7.32
CA TYR A 38 -8.11 0.32 -6.85
C TYR A 38 -8.26 1.71 -7.50
N ASP A 39 -7.15 2.41 -7.73
CA ASP A 39 -7.04 3.67 -8.49
C ASP A 39 -7.74 3.66 -9.86
N ARG A 40 -7.81 2.51 -10.54
CA ARG A 40 -8.51 2.40 -11.83
C ARG A 40 -10.03 2.44 -11.68
N LEU A 41 -10.56 1.91 -10.57
CA LEU A 41 -11.98 2.02 -10.25
C LEU A 41 -12.32 3.46 -9.85
N GLU A 42 -11.46 4.09 -9.05
CA GLU A 42 -11.56 5.52 -8.72
C GLU A 42 -11.56 6.37 -9.98
N TYR A 43 -10.59 6.17 -10.88
CA TYR A 43 -10.51 6.89 -12.16
C TYR A 43 -11.83 6.79 -12.94
N ARG A 44 -12.35 5.56 -13.15
CA ARG A 44 -13.60 5.35 -13.90
C ARG A 44 -14.78 6.06 -13.24
N TYR A 45 -14.95 5.89 -11.93
CA TYR A 45 -16.06 6.51 -11.22
C TYR A 45 -15.94 8.05 -11.22
N LEU A 46 -14.78 8.59 -10.88
CA LEU A 46 -14.58 10.03 -10.68
C LEU A 46 -14.55 10.84 -11.98
N THR A 47 -14.26 10.21 -13.12
CA THR A 47 -14.23 10.89 -14.43
C THR A 47 -15.52 10.73 -15.23
N THR A 48 -16.23 9.59 -15.09
CA THR A 48 -17.40 9.27 -15.92
C THR A 48 -18.70 9.08 -15.14
N GLY A 49 -18.65 9.01 -13.81
CA GLY A 49 -19.81 8.66 -12.98
C GLY A 49 -20.21 7.19 -13.09
N ASP A 50 -19.29 6.30 -13.47
CA ASP A 50 -19.55 4.89 -13.69
C ASP A 50 -19.98 4.18 -12.40
N PHE A 51 -21.29 3.93 -12.29
CA PHE A 51 -21.87 3.28 -11.11
C PHE A 51 -21.42 1.82 -10.93
N SER A 52 -21.01 1.13 -12.00
CA SER A 52 -20.47 -0.23 -11.89
C SER A 52 -19.11 -0.23 -11.21
N ALA A 53 -18.26 0.76 -11.50
CA ALA A 53 -16.99 0.95 -10.82
C ALA A 53 -17.22 1.27 -9.33
N LEU A 54 -18.16 2.17 -9.02
CA LEU A 54 -18.54 2.47 -7.64
C LEU A 54 -19.04 1.23 -6.88
N GLN A 55 -19.83 0.38 -7.53
CA GLN A 55 -20.29 -0.86 -6.92
C GLN A 55 -19.10 -1.78 -6.59
N GLN A 56 -18.16 -1.95 -7.52
CA GLN A 56 -16.94 -2.75 -7.32
C GLN A 56 -16.06 -2.18 -6.20
N MET A 57 -15.90 -0.86 -6.12
CA MET A 57 -15.20 -0.21 -5.01
C MET A 57 -15.81 -0.64 -3.66
N ASN A 58 -17.13 -0.58 -3.53
CA ASN A 58 -17.82 -0.93 -2.29
C ASN A 58 -17.92 -2.44 -2.00
N THR A 59 -17.74 -3.33 -2.99
CA THR A 59 -17.79 -4.78 -2.78
C THR A 59 -16.42 -5.41 -2.61
N ASP A 60 -15.46 -4.98 -3.42
CA ASP A 60 -14.14 -5.61 -3.53
C ASP A 60 -13.09 -4.88 -2.66
N TYR A 61 -13.33 -3.58 -2.40
CA TYR A 61 -12.47 -2.70 -1.60
C TYR A 61 -13.24 -1.90 -0.52
N PRO A 62 -14.14 -2.52 0.25
CA PRO A 62 -15.05 -1.80 1.16
C PRO A 62 -14.32 -0.99 2.23
N MET A 63 -13.18 -1.49 2.73
CA MET A 63 -12.40 -0.80 3.76
C MET A 63 -11.60 0.34 3.17
N GLU A 64 -10.99 0.13 2.02
CA GLU A 64 -10.20 1.13 1.30
C GLU A 64 -11.09 2.30 0.85
N THR A 65 -12.26 2.01 0.27
CA THR A 65 -13.25 3.03 -0.09
C THR A 65 -13.75 3.81 1.12
N ARG A 66 -14.03 3.12 2.23
CA ARG A 66 -14.49 3.78 3.45
C ARG A 66 -13.40 4.67 4.06
N THR A 67 -12.19 4.15 4.21
CA THR A 67 -11.05 4.92 4.75
C THR A 67 -10.73 6.12 3.87
N LEU A 68 -10.78 5.97 2.54
CA LEU A 68 -10.64 7.11 1.63
C LEU A 68 -11.67 8.20 1.97
N ILE A 69 -12.95 7.86 1.93
CA ILE A 69 -14.06 8.83 2.11
C ILE A 69 -14.06 9.45 3.52
N GLU A 70 -13.92 8.65 4.57
CA GLU A 70 -14.09 9.07 5.97
C GLU A 70 -12.83 9.71 6.55
N ASP A 71 -11.66 9.09 6.33
CA ASP A 71 -10.43 9.43 7.06
C ASP A 71 -9.47 10.30 6.24
N ILE A 72 -9.37 10.04 4.93
CA ILE A 72 -8.43 10.72 4.03
C ILE A 72 -9.03 12.02 3.49
N ILE A 73 -10.10 11.95 2.71
CA ILE A 73 -10.74 13.14 2.11
C ILE A 73 -11.84 13.75 2.99
N GLN A 74 -12.22 13.07 4.08
CA GLN A 74 -13.09 13.57 5.15
C GLN A 74 -14.42 14.15 4.66
N LEU A 75 -15.08 13.46 3.74
CA LEU A 75 -16.36 13.90 3.15
C LEU A 75 -17.59 13.61 4.02
N GLY A 76 -17.44 12.78 5.05
CA GLY A 76 -18.49 12.34 5.96
C GLY A 76 -18.59 10.82 6.06
N ASP A 77 -19.65 10.33 6.69
CA ASP A 77 -19.91 8.90 6.90
C ASP A 77 -20.17 8.19 5.55
N ALA A 78 -19.46 7.09 5.28
CA ALA A 78 -19.60 6.30 4.05
C ALA A 78 -20.99 5.65 3.90
N ARG A 79 -21.83 5.70 4.93
CA ARG A 79 -23.21 5.20 4.92
C ARG A 79 -24.25 6.29 4.68
N ASP A 80 -23.83 7.56 4.59
CA ASP A 80 -24.72 8.67 4.25
C ASP A 80 -25.30 8.42 2.84
N PRO A 81 -26.64 8.45 2.65
CA PRO A 81 -27.28 8.25 1.35
C PRO A 81 -26.70 9.14 0.23
N ASP A 82 -26.22 10.34 0.57
CA ASP A 82 -25.69 11.31 -0.39
C ASP A 82 -24.15 11.23 -0.55
N ILE A 83 -23.46 10.29 0.12
CA ILE A 83 -21.99 10.28 0.16
C ILE A 83 -21.36 10.11 -1.22
N ASN A 84 -21.93 9.26 -2.06
CA ASN A 84 -21.42 9.00 -3.40
C ASN A 84 -21.49 10.25 -4.28
N THR A 85 -22.57 11.04 -4.13
CA THR A 85 -22.71 12.33 -4.81
C THR A 85 -21.70 13.35 -4.30
N LYS A 86 -21.46 13.40 -2.98
CA LYS A 86 -20.41 14.26 -2.39
C LYS A 86 -19.03 13.87 -2.91
N PHE A 87 -18.74 12.57 -2.97
CA PHE A 87 -17.48 12.03 -3.45
C PHE A 87 -17.22 12.38 -4.91
N LEU A 88 -18.20 12.14 -5.80
CA LEU A 88 -18.07 12.52 -7.21
C LEU A 88 -17.89 14.03 -7.36
N LYS A 89 -18.70 14.83 -6.64
CA LYS A 89 -18.65 16.30 -6.71
C LYS A 89 -17.32 16.87 -6.22
N PHE A 90 -16.70 16.27 -5.20
CA PHE A 90 -15.41 16.71 -4.69
C PHE A 90 -14.33 16.68 -5.77
N TYR A 91 -14.29 15.63 -6.60
CA TYR A 91 -13.30 15.49 -7.67
C TYR A 91 -13.67 16.19 -8.98
N GLN A 92 -14.83 16.84 -9.09
CA GLN A 92 -15.24 17.55 -10.33
C GLN A 92 -14.45 18.83 -10.61
N ASP A 93 -13.66 19.33 -9.65
CA ASP A 93 -12.74 20.44 -9.89
C ASP A 93 -11.76 20.13 -11.03
N THR A 94 -11.52 21.09 -11.92
CA THR A 94 -10.68 20.88 -13.11
C THR A 94 -9.24 20.52 -12.76
N THR A 95 -8.72 20.99 -11.61
CA THR A 95 -7.39 20.65 -11.13
C THR A 95 -7.32 19.18 -10.72
N LEU A 96 -8.34 18.69 -10.00
CA LEU A 96 -8.40 17.30 -9.55
C LEU A 96 -8.62 16.35 -10.73
N GLN A 97 -9.48 16.70 -11.69
CA GLN A 97 -9.65 15.93 -12.93
C GLN A 97 -8.35 15.82 -13.74
N ALA A 98 -7.63 16.93 -13.89
CA ALA A 98 -6.34 16.92 -14.58
C ALA A 98 -5.28 16.05 -13.86
N MET A 99 -5.28 16.07 -12.53
CA MET A 99 -4.42 15.21 -11.72
C MET A 99 -4.78 13.74 -11.87
N ILE A 100 -6.06 13.37 -11.76
CA ILE A 100 -6.55 11.99 -11.98
C ILE A 100 -6.10 11.46 -13.34
N ALA A 101 -6.28 12.25 -14.40
CA ALA A 101 -5.85 11.88 -15.75
C ALA A 101 -4.32 11.72 -15.86
N SER A 102 -3.56 12.57 -15.17
CA SER A 102 -2.10 12.48 -15.13
C SER A 102 -1.62 11.20 -14.43
N VAL A 103 -2.27 10.84 -13.30
CA VAL A 103 -1.98 9.60 -12.56
C VAL A 103 -2.23 8.37 -13.42
N GLU A 104 -3.39 8.29 -14.09
CA GLU A 104 -3.71 7.14 -14.94
C GLU A 104 -2.69 6.98 -16.08
N SER A 105 -2.22 8.08 -16.66
CA SER A 105 -1.18 8.05 -17.69
C SER A 105 0.19 7.61 -17.14
N GLU A 106 0.63 8.17 -16.01
CA GLU A 106 1.96 7.89 -15.42
C GLU A 106 2.06 6.44 -14.89
N TYR A 107 0.95 5.93 -14.36
CA TYR A 107 0.87 4.60 -13.74
C TYR A 107 0.10 3.58 -14.59
N ALA A 108 0.02 3.79 -15.91
CA ALA A 108 -0.55 2.81 -16.83
C ALA A 108 0.11 1.42 -16.68
N ASN A 109 1.44 1.40 -16.49
CA ASN A 109 2.23 0.21 -16.13
C ASN A 109 2.85 0.40 -14.73
N ILE A 110 2.82 -0.64 -13.91
CA ILE A 110 3.43 -0.68 -12.57
C ILE A 110 4.22 -1.98 -12.32
N ASP A 111 4.63 -2.66 -13.38
CA ASP A 111 5.31 -3.97 -13.27
C ASP A 111 6.67 -3.84 -12.56
N ASP A 112 7.34 -2.70 -12.74
CA ASP A 112 8.54 -2.33 -12.01
C ASP A 112 8.29 -2.21 -10.50
N LEU A 113 7.17 -1.61 -10.08
CA LEU A 113 6.78 -1.47 -8.68
C LEU A 113 6.41 -2.83 -8.08
N ASN A 114 5.63 -3.63 -8.81
CA ASN A 114 5.28 -5.00 -8.41
C ASN A 114 6.51 -5.87 -8.22
N SER A 115 7.44 -5.85 -9.18
CA SER A 115 8.68 -6.63 -9.11
C SER A 115 9.57 -6.22 -7.94
N GLN A 116 9.74 -4.91 -7.71
CA GLN A 116 10.51 -4.39 -6.58
C GLN A 116 9.87 -4.74 -5.24
N LEU A 117 8.56 -4.54 -5.10
CA LEU A 117 7.82 -4.83 -3.88
C LEU A 117 7.85 -6.32 -3.56
N ASN A 118 7.61 -7.18 -4.56
CA ASN A 118 7.68 -8.63 -4.44
C ASN A 118 9.06 -9.11 -3.97
N SER A 119 10.12 -8.60 -4.59
CA SER A 119 11.50 -8.95 -4.23
C SER A 119 11.84 -8.51 -2.80
N ALA A 120 11.44 -7.29 -2.42
CA ALA A 120 11.65 -6.77 -1.09
C ALA A 120 10.87 -7.57 -0.03
N PHE A 121 9.62 -7.95 -0.31
CA PHE A 121 8.82 -8.74 0.61
C PHE A 121 9.32 -10.17 0.77
N LYS A 122 9.82 -10.79 -0.30
CA LYS A 122 10.51 -12.09 -0.20
C LYS A 122 11.71 -12.02 0.74
N PHE A 123 12.51 -10.96 0.64
CA PHE A 123 13.60 -10.72 1.59
C PHE A 123 13.09 -10.54 3.02
N LEU A 124 12.07 -9.69 3.22
CA LEU A 124 11.51 -9.43 4.54
C LEU A 124 10.93 -10.69 5.17
N LYS A 125 10.16 -11.51 4.43
CA LYS A 125 9.61 -12.78 4.93
C LYS A 125 10.71 -13.78 5.29
N ASN A 126 11.82 -13.80 4.56
CA ASN A 126 12.99 -14.62 4.93
C ASN A 126 13.63 -14.16 6.25
N LYS A 127 13.79 -12.85 6.45
CA LYS A 127 14.45 -12.29 7.65
C LYS A 127 13.54 -12.11 8.85
N LEU A 128 12.24 -12.01 8.62
CA LEU A 128 11.18 -11.77 9.59
C LEU A 128 10.02 -12.76 9.29
N PRO A 129 10.16 -14.06 9.62
CA PRO A 129 9.16 -15.08 9.25
C PRO A 129 7.75 -14.78 9.76
N ASN A 130 7.66 -14.16 10.93
CA ASN A 130 6.40 -13.78 11.59
C ASN A 130 5.81 -12.45 11.08
N LEU A 131 6.45 -11.78 10.12
CA LEU A 131 5.88 -10.58 9.51
C LEU A 131 4.67 -10.98 8.66
N GLU A 132 3.51 -10.42 8.97
CA GLU A 132 2.31 -10.61 8.15
C GLU A 132 2.51 -9.95 6.78
N THR A 133 1.87 -10.49 5.75
CA THR A 133 1.89 -9.89 4.40
C THR A 133 0.61 -9.06 4.26
N PRO A 134 0.70 -7.73 4.16
CA PRO A 134 -0.49 -6.90 3.99
C PRO A 134 -0.95 -6.92 2.53
N ARG A 135 -2.21 -6.55 2.29
CA ARG A 135 -2.69 -6.22 0.93
C ARG A 135 -2.14 -4.86 0.51
N PHE A 136 -1.57 -4.78 -0.68
CA PHE A 136 -1.13 -3.50 -1.25
C PHE A 136 -2.13 -3.04 -2.29
N TYR A 137 -2.52 -1.77 -2.25
CA TYR A 137 -3.39 -1.18 -3.26
C TYR A 137 -2.93 0.23 -3.62
N ALA A 138 -3.16 0.62 -4.87
CA ALA A 138 -2.95 1.98 -5.34
C ALA A 138 -4.26 2.77 -5.26
N GLN A 139 -4.18 4.06 -4.90
CA GLN A 139 -5.32 4.96 -4.82
C GLN A 139 -4.99 6.40 -5.24
N ILE A 140 -6.01 7.26 -5.33
CA ILE A 140 -5.91 8.70 -5.58
C ILE A 140 -6.50 9.50 -4.41
N SER A 141 -5.64 10.14 -3.62
CA SER A 141 -6.00 10.70 -2.30
C SER A 141 -6.16 12.22 -2.24
N ALA A 142 -6.23 12.89 -3.39
CA ALA A 142 -6.27 14.35 -3.48
C ALA A 142 -5.08 15.06 -2.78
N LEU A 143 -3.90 14.48 -2.93
CA LEU A 143 -2.62 14.92 -2.36
C LEU A 143 -2.52 14.90 -0.83
N ASP A 144 -3.41 14.19 -0.13
CA ASP A 144 -3.38 14.13 1.33
C ASP A 144 -2.19 13.29 1.85
N GLN A 145 -2.40 12.02 2.17
CA GLN A 145 -1.37 11.11 2.68
C GLN A 145 -0.69 10.32 1.56
N SER A 146 0.63 10.11 1.65
CA SER A 146 1.38 9.31 0.66
C SER A 146 1.13 7.81 0.80
N ILE A 147 1.23 7.29 2.03
CA ILE A 147 1.05 5.88 2.36
C ILE A 147 0.07 5.78 3.52
N ILE A 148 -0.92 4.92 3.39
CA ILE A 148 -1.96 4.67 4.39
C ILE A 148 -1.78 3.23 4.87
N VAL A 149 -1.60 3.03 6.18
CA VAL A 149 -1.43 1.68 6.75
C VAL A 149 -2.51 1.41 7.76
N GLY A 150 -3.26 0.33 7.58
CA GLY A 150 -4.35 -0.04 8.48
C GLY A 150 -5.13 -1.24 8.00
N ASN A 151 -5.79 -1.94 8.92
CA ASN A 151 -6.68 -3.07 8.62
C ASN A 151 -6.02 -4.17 7.75
N GLY A 152 -4.72 -4.44 7.96
CA GLY A 152 -3.98 -5.43 7.18
C GLY A 152 -3.68 -5.00 5.73
N SER A 153 -3.77 -3.70 5.43
CA SER A 153 -3.54 -3.14 4.10
C SER A 153 -2.56 -1.96 4.12
N VAL A 154 -1.93 -1.72 2.97
CA VAL A 154 -1.06 -0.58 2.68
C VAL A 154 -1.54 0.08 1.38
N GLY A 155 -2.17 1.25 1.53
CA GLY A 155 -2.64 2.09 0.44
C GLY A 155 -1.55 3.04 -0.05
N ILE A 156 -1.39 3.13 -1.37
CA ILE A 156 -0.36 3.92 -2.05
C ILE A 156 -1.05 5.03 -2.84
N SER A 157 -0.93 6.26 -2.38
CA SER A 157 -1.50 7.42 -3.06
C SER A 157 -0.63 7.84 -4.23
N LEU A 158 -0.95 7.37 -5.43
CA LEU A 158 -0.12 7.56 -6.63
C LEU A 158 0.04 9.05 -6.99
N ASP A 159 -0.96 9.85 -6.67
CA ASP A 159 -0.96 11.30 -6.83
C ASP A 159 0.07 12.02 -5.96
N LYS A 160 0.73 11.32 -5.02
CA LYS A 160 1.86 11.81 -4.21
C LYS A 160 3.23 11.49 -4.80
N TYR A 161 3.29 10.78 -5.93
CA TYR A 161 4.54 10.31 -6.54
C TYR A 161 4.69 10.68 -8.03
N MET A 162 4.04 11.75 -8.50
CA MET A 162 4.09 12.26 -9.88
C MET A 162 5.42 12.90 -10.33
N GLY A 163 6.46 12.88 -9.48
CA GLY A 163 7.76 13.47 -9.77
C GLY A 163 7.92 14.88 -9.20
N GLU A 164 9.16 15.24 -8.83
CA GLU A 164 9.50 16.51 -8.16
C GLU A 164 8.98 17.75 -8.89
N ASN A 165 8.95 17.69 -10.22
CA ASN A 165 8.57 18.80 -11.10
C ASN A 165 7.10 18.85 -11.47
N PHE A 166 6.26 17.94 -10.94
CA PHE A 166 4.83 17.94 -11.22
C PHE A 166 4.22 19.33 -10.88
N PRO A 167 3.57 20.02 -11.83
CA PRO A 167 3.20 21.43 -11.66
C PRO A 167 2.37 21.72 -10.40
N LEU A 168 1.46 20.82 -10.05
CA LEU A 168 0.60 20.99 -8.88
C LEU A 168 1.39 20.99 -7.57
N TYR A 169 2.52 20.28 -7.51
CA TYR A 169 3.34 20.24 -6.29
C TYR A 169 4.01 21.56 -5.97
N GLN A 170 4.36 22.35 -6.99
CA GLN A 170 5.02 23.65 -6.82
C GLN A 170 4.18 24.64 -6.01
N LYS A 171 2.85 24.42 -5.97
CA LYS A 171 1.91 25.26 -5.22
C LYS A 171 1.82 24.89 -3.73
N TYR A 172 2.01 23.61 -3.39
CA TYR A 172 1.67 23.09 -2.05
C TYR A 172 2.86 22.52 -1.27
N TYR A 173 3.99 22.23 -1.93
CA TYR A 173 5.14 21.57 -1.33
C TYR A 173 6.43 22.35 -1.51
N SER A 174 7.25 22.35 -0.46
CA SER A 174 8.62 22.88 -0.53
C SER A 174 9.51 22.07 -1.48
N PRO A 175 10.59 22.65 -2.03
CA PRO A 175 11.54 21.91 -2.85
C PRO A 175 12.06 20.62 -2.18
N LEU A 176 12.34 20.67 -0.88
CA LEU A 176 12.82 19.50 -0.14
C LEU A 176 11.79 18.37 -0.06
N GLN A 177 10.51 18.69 0.13
CA GLN A 177 9.44 17.68 0.11
C GLN A 177 9.29 17.04 -1.27
N ARG A 178 9.34 17.85 -2.33
CA ARG A 178 9.14 17.39 -3.71
C ARG A 178 10.21 16.40 -4.18
N GLN A 179 11.42 16.47 -3.64
CA GLN A 179 12.49 15.51 -3.91
C GLN A 179 12.12 14.06 -3.53
N GLN A 180 11.20 13.89 -2.58
CA GLN A 180 10.70 12.59 -2.13
C GLN A 180 9.39 12.17 -2.80
N MET A 181 8.78 13.05 -3.60
CA MET A 181 7.49 12.82 -4.26
C MET A 181 7.66 12.21 -5.66
N THR A 182 8.48 11.15 -5.76
CA THR A 182 8.83 10.51 -7.03
C THR A 182 8.54 9.02 -7.01
N ARG A 183 8.26 8.42 -8.17
CA ARG A 183 8.02 6.97 -8.34
C ARG A 183 9.04 6.08 -7.62
N GLU A 184 10.31 6.47 -7.59
CA GLU A 184 11.39 5.72 -6.93
C GLU A 184 11.19 5.56 -5.41
N HIS A 185 10.45 6.47 -4.79
CA HIS A 185 10.16 6.46 -3.35
C HIS A 185 8.97 5.57 -2.97
N ILE A 186 8.14 5.12 -3.91
CA ILE A 186 6.93 4.35 -3.60
C ILE A 186 7.26 3.12 -2.76
N VAL A 187 8.15 2.26 -3.25
CA VAL A 187 8.42 0.97 -2.58
C VAL A 187 9.15 1.19 -1.24
N SER A 188 10.09 2.13 -1.17
CA SER A 188 10.82 2.41 0.08
C SER A 188 9.90 2.99 1.15
N ASP A 189 8.98 3.88 0.78
CA ASP A 189 8.00 4.44 1.70
C ASP A 189 6.98 3.37 2.13
N CYS A 190 6.46 2.56 1.21
CA CYS A 190 5.58 1.43 1.53
C CYS A 190 6.18 0.54 2.63
N LEU A 191 7.42 0.12 2.44
CA LEU A 191 8.11 -0.75 3.39
C LEU A 191 8.38 -0.03 4.72
N SER A 192 8.78 1.25 4.67
CA SER A 192 9.07 2.04 5.87
C SER A 192 7.82 2.24 6.73
N PHE A 193 6.74 2.74 6.15
CA PHE A 193 5.48 2.98 6.85
C PHE A 193 4.87 1.66 7.36
N TYR A 194 4.93 0.59 6.57
CA TYR A 194 4.47 -0.72 7.02
C TYR A 194 5.28 -1.23 8.22
N LEU A 195 6.61 -1.23 8.14
CA LEU A 195 7.45 -1.66 9.25
C LEU A 195 7.30 -0.78 10.49
N MET A 196 7.07 0.53 10.33
CA MET A 196 6.73 1.41 11.46
C MET A 196 5.42 1.01 12.14
N SER A 197 4.42 0.60 11.36
CA SER A 197 3.12 0.16 11.91
C SER A 197 3.22 -1.14 12.70
N VAL A 198 4.14 -2.03 12.31
CA VAL A 198 4.37 -3.33 12.95
C VAL A 198 5.29 -3.21 14.15
N TYR A 199 6.39 -2.46 14.02
CA TYR A 199 7.42 -2.31 15.04
C TYR A 199 7.25 -1.02 15.84
N GLN A 200 6.06 -0.82 16.39
CA GLN A 200 5.77 0.38 17.19
C GLN A 200 6.60 0.43 18.47
N ILE A 201 6.93 1.64 18.90
CA ILE A 201 7.54 1.87 20.20
C ILE A 201 6.57 2.61 21.12
N LYS A 202 6.54 2.17 22.38
CA LYS A 202 5.66 2.76 23.40
C LYS A 202 6.00 4.24 23.61
N ASP A 203 4.95 5.05 23.77
CA ASP A 203 5.01 6.49 24.05
C ASP A 203 5.88 7.25 23.02
N TYR A 204 5.80 6.88 21.73
CA TYR A 204 6.61 7.44 20.63
C TYR A 204 6.77 8.96 20.72
N ASP A 205 5.66 9.71 20.86
CA ASP A 205 5.67 11.17 20.88
C ASP A 205 6.32 11.81 22.12
N LYS A 206 6.48 11.05 23.20
CA LYS A 206 7.12 11.52 24.44
C LYS A 206 8.61 11.19 24.50
N ARG A 207 9.13 10.39 23.56
CA ARG A 207 10.54 9.99 23.54
C ARG A 207 11.44 11.12 23.04
N PRO A 208 12.71 11.18 23.48
CA PRO A 208 13.70 12.09 22.92
C PRO A 208 13.81 11.97 21.40
N GLN A 209 14.04 13.09 20.69
CA GLN A 209 14.15 13.11 19.22
C GLN A 209 15.17 12.08 18.69
N ILE A 210 16.31 11.97 19.36
CA ILE A 210 17.38 11.03 18.99
C ILE A 210 16.92 9.56 19.01
N GLU A 211 16.02 9.19 19.93
CA GLU A 211 15.48 7.83 19.98
C GLU A 211 14.51 7.56 18.84
N ARG A 212 13.65 8.54 18.52
CA ARG A 212 12.73 8.46 17.37
C ARG A 212 13.51 8.36 16.06
N ASP A 213 14.55 9.16 15.93
CA ASP A 213 15.44 9.17 14.78
C ASP A 213 16.21 7.86 14.61
N LEU A 214 16.71 7.28 15.71
CA LEU A 214 17.36 5.97 15.69
C LEU A 214 16.37 4.85 15.40
N HIS A 215 15.14 4.94 15.92
CA HIS A 215 14.07 3.99 15.59
C HIS A 215 13.78 3.99 14.09
N MET A 216 13.59 5.17 13.50
CA MET A 216 13.48 5.35 12.06
C MET A 216 14.72 4.83 11.33
N GLY A 217 15.92 5.13 11.85
CA GLY A 217 17.19 4.65 11.28
C GLY A 217 17.28 3.13 11.20
N LYS A 218 16.74 2.39 12.18
CA LYS A 218 16.68 0.92 12.12
C LYS A 218 15.76 0.43 11.02
N ILE A 219 14.58 1.03 10.90
CA ILE A 219 13.60 0.69 9.86
C ILE A 219 14.19 0.98 8.48
N GLN A 220 14.72 2.19 8.28
CA GLN A 220 15.38 2.60 7.03
C GLN A 220 16.58 1.70 6.68
N TRP A 221 17.35 1.25 7.69
CA TRP A 221 18.43 0.30 7.49
C TRP A 221 17.91 -1.04 6.96
N VAL A 222 16.85 -1.60 7.57
CA VAL A 222 16.20 -2.83 7.09
C VAL A 222 15.62 -2.66 5.68
N VAL A 223 15.01 -1.51 5.37
CA VAL A 223 14.49 -1.21 4.03
C VAL A 223 15.62 -1.17 3.00
N ASN A 224 16.79 -0.59 3.32
CA ASN A 224 17.95 -0.65 2.43
C ASN A 224 18.38 -2.09 2.13
N GLN A 225 18.34 -2.98 3.13
CA GLN A 225 18.66 -4.40 2.92
C GLN A 225 17.62 -5.08 2.03
N ALA A 226 16.33 -4.84 2.28
CA ALA A 226 15.23 -5.39 1.49
C ALA A 226 15.28 -4.95 0.02
N LEU A 227 15.67 -3.69 -0.23
CA LEU A 227 15.83 -3.14 -1.58
C LEU A 227 17.20 -3.46 -2.21
N SER A 228 18.11 -4.10 -1.47
CA SER A 228 19.49 -4.36 -1.89
C SER A 228 20.24 -3.12 -2.39
N ARG A 229 19.93 -1.93 -1.84
CA ARG A 229 20.55 -0.64 -2.21
C ARG A 229 20.53 0.35 -1.05
N ARG A 230 21.51 1.27 -1.03
CA ARG A 230 21.58 2.36 -0.05
C ARG A 230 20.65 3.52 -0.44
N PHE A 231 19.35 3.29 -0.30
CA PHE A 231 18.29 4.28 -0.55
C PHE A 231 18.34 5.39 0.51
N TYR A 232 18.14 5.03 1.79
CA TYR A 232 18.28 5.96 2.90
C TYR A 232 19.75 6.09 3.32
N ARG A 233 20.22 7.34 3.46
CA ARG A 233 21.63 7.67 3.77
C ARG A 233 21.77 8.59 4.98
N THR A 234 20.83 8.49 5.92
CA THR A 234 20.84 9.33 7.12
C THR A 234 21.98 8.94 8.06
N LYS A 235 22.41 9.87 8.92
CA LYS A 235 23.41 9.59 9.97
C LYS A 235 22.97 8.44 10.89
N TYR A 236 21.66 8.28 11.10
CA TYR A 236 21.09 7.25 11.96
C TYR A 236 21.15 5.86 11.31
N VAL A 237 20.91 5.76 10.00
CA VAL A 237 21.16 4.52 9.25
C VAL A 237 22.63 4.11 9.36
N ALA A 238 23.57 5.06 9.28
CA ALA A 238 24.99 4.77 9.44
C ALA A 238 25.34 4.30 10.86
N MET A 239 24.72 4.87 11.91
CA MET A 239 24.89 4.41 13.29
C MET A 239 24.38 2.98 13.49
N VAL A 240 23.22 2.64 12.91
CA VAL A 240 22.66 1.29 12.95
C VAL A 240 23.55 0.30 12.18
N GLU A 241 24.01 0.68 10.99
CA GLU A 241 24.93 -0.13 10.19
C GLU A 241 26.21 -0.47 10.98
N ASN A 242 26.84 0.52 11.62
CA ASN A 242 28.03 0.30 12.46
C ASN A 242 27.74 -0.68 13.62
N TYR A 243 26.59 -0.52 14.28
CA TYR A 243 26.18 -1.41 15.36
C TYR A 243 26.01 -2.86 14.89
N VAL A 244 25.32 -3.07 13.77
CA VAL A 244 25.09 -4.41 13.21
C VAL A 244 26.40 -5.08 12.76
N GLN A 245 27.35 -4.32 12.22
CA GLN A 245 28.67 -4.83 11.83
C GLN A 245 29.48 -5.36 13.02
N GLU A 246 29.36 -4.71 14.19
CA GLU A 246 29.97 -5.15 15.45
C GLU A 246 29.20 -6.31 16.10
N HIS A 247 27.90 -6.44 15.82
CA HIS A 247 27.00 -7.43 16.42
C HIS A 247 26.43 -8.39 15.37
N ARG A 248 27.28 -9.04 14.57
CA ARG A 248 26.89 -9.87 13.39
C ARG A 248 25.87 -11.00 13.65
N LYS A 249 25.62 -11.34 14.91
CA LYS A 249 24.65 -12.38 15.31
C LYS A 249 23.24 -11.83 15.60
N ILE A 250 23.06 -10.51 15.66
CA ILE A 250 21.74 -9.92 15.91
C ILE A 250 20.80 -10.24 14.75
N SER A 251 19.61 -10.73 15.06
CA SER A 251 18.55 -10.91 14.06
C SER A 251 17.89 -9.57 13.69
N TYR A 252 17.23 -9.53 12.54
CA TYR A 252 16.49 -8.34 12.10
C TYR A 252 15.34 -8.00 13.07
N ASP A 253 14.67 -9.03 13.59
CA ASP A 253 13.56 -8.87 14.53
C ASP A 253 14.04 -8.30 15.89
N GLU A 254 15.14 -8.84 16.43
CA GLU A 254 15.76 -8.30 17.64
C GLU A 254 16.22 -6.85 17.46
N LEU A 255 16.83 -6.53 16.30
CA LEU A 255 17.23 -5.16 15.97
C LEU A 255 16.01 -4.23 15.98
N LEU A 256 14.94 -4.57 15.25
CA LEU A 256 13.75 -3.73 15.13
C LEU A 256 13.03 -3.56 16.48
N LYS A 257 12.98 -4.60 17.33
CA LYS A 257 12.39 -4.57 18.68
C LYS A 257 13.23 -3.87 19.74
N MET A 258 14.53 -3.68 19.52
CA MET A 258 15.42 -3.06 20.51
C MET A 258 15.02 -1.60 20.83
N THR A 259 14.75 -1.30 22.10
CA THR A 259 14.40 0.06 22.55
C THR A 259 15.47 0.73 23.41
N ASP A 260 16.59 0.05 23.67
CA ASP A 260 17.76 0.67 24.30
C ASP A 260 18.64 1.30 23.22
N TYR A 261 18.37 2.58 22.94
CA TYR A 261 19.05 3.32 21.88
C TYR A 261 20.47 3.76 22.24
N THR A 262 20.86 3.68 23.52
CA THR A 262 22.22 4.05 23.95
C THR A 262 23.29 3.18 23.29
N LYS A 263 22.92 1.96 22.88
CA LYS A 263 23.78 1.01 22.18
C LYS A 263 24.27 1.49 20.80
N PHE A 264 23.56 2.42 20.16
CA PHE A 264 23.96 2.98 18.86
C PHE A 264 24.88 4.21 18.99
N ILE A 265 24.96 4.78 20.19
CA ILE A 265 25.73 5.98 20.48
C ILE A 265 27.08 5.52 21.00
N LYS A 266 28.09 5.52 20.15
CA LYS A 266 29.48 5.34 20.61
C LYS A 266 29.80 6.46 21.59
N LYS A 267 30.32 6.09 22.77
CA LYS A 267 30.90 7.04 23.72
C LYS A 267 32.17 7.64 23.16
#